data_AF-E3PUZ7-F1
#
_entry.id   AF-E3PUZ7-F1
#
_cell.length_a   1.000
_cell.length_b   1.000
_cell.length_c   1.000
_cell.angle_alpha   90.00
_cell.angle_beta   90.00
_cell.angle_gamma   90.00
#
_symmetry.space_group_name_H-M   'P 1'
#
loop_
_entity.id
_entity.type
_entity.pdbx_description
1 polymer ?
#
loop_
_entity_poly.entity_id
_entity_poly.type
_entity_poly.pdbx_seq_one_letter_code
_entity_poly.pdbx_strand_id
1 'polypeptide(L)'
;MKLFSSKKKIAIIGTMLTTMLAGTIAYAATPIKQDAYYDTFKLVVNGTEQFISDTALKPFIANSRVYVPISTLQNLGIANVQWTPAATGQAASLSVTPKGGTASGEVALYQQQLAALNTQLQAKESEITTLKADKTKLEAEVDKLKSSSSSSSGDLSTRDLQDLEDILNDDRDFEEFYVDSTIRDIGFTYEVDEYRGDVEINMYPDIEITSSILSTLKTDSVARAFDSFIEDIGEEAERKFKDSDVIINLYDDRERNRPSEIHSFDYDGRLRDTIKDAR
;
A
#
# COMPACT_ATOMS: atom_id res chain seq x y z
N MET A 1 14.89 37.81 104.95
CA MET A 1 15.20 38.97 104.10
C MET A 1 14.06 39.11 103.10
N LYS A 2 13.31 40.23 103.13
CA LYS A 2 12.28 40.59 102.14
C LYS A 2 12.94 40.76 100.76
N LEU A 3 12.17 40.67 99.67
CA LEU A 3 12.00 41.76 98.69
C LEU A 3 11.22 41.28 97.43
N PHE A 4 10.01 41.84 97.25
CA PHE A 4 9.29 42.25 96.00
C PHE A 4 9.09 41.26 94.82
N SER A 5 8.17 41.43 93.86
CA SER A 5 6.81 42.02 93.72
C SER A 5 6.32 41.75 92.28
N SER A 6 4.99 41.77 92.10
CA SER A 6 4.24 42.21 90.90
C SER A 6 4.19 41.40 89.57
N LYS A 7 2.97 40.90 89.30
CA LYS A 7 2.09 40.96 88.11
C LYS A 7 2.66 41.06 86.66
N LYS A 8 2.26 40.05 85.86
CA LYS A 8 1.71 40.00 84.47
C LYS A 8 2.42 40.78 83.33
N LYS A 9 2.80 40.06 82.24
CA LYS A 9 2.16 40.06 80.90
C LYS A 9 3.08 39.51 79.76
N ILE A 10 2.42 38.88 78.78
CA ILE A 10 2.74 38.73 77.34
C ILE A 10 3.67 37.57 76.89
N ALA A 11 3.11 36.77 75.98
CA ALA A 11 3.70 35.69 75.21
C ALA A 11 4.60 36.21 74.07
N ILE A 12 5.66 35.46 73.71
CA ILE A 12 6.33 35.54 72.41
C ILE A 12 6.72 34.12 71.95
N ILE A 13 6.29 33.80 70.74
CA ILE A 13 6.63 32.64 69.91
C ILE A 13 8.11 32.71 69.51
N GLY A 14 8.85 31.60 69.58
CA GLY A 14 10.24 31.55 69.12
C GLY A 14 10.84 30.15 69.10
N THR A 15 10.91 29.58 67.90
CA THR A 15 11.73 28.44 67.45
C THR A 15 12.99 28.11 68.27
N MET A 16 13.16 26.83 68.64
CA MET A 16 14.46 26.15 68.47
C MET A 16 14.29 24.63 68.47
N LEU A 17 14.34 24.10 67.26
CA LEU A 17 14.58 22.71 66.88
C LEU A 17 16.09 22.48 66.97
N THR A 18 16.58 21.65 67.89
CA THR A 18 17.91 21.02 67.74
C THR A 18 18.10 19.80 68.65
N THR A 19 18.45 18.69 67.98
CA THR A 19 19.32 17.59 68.43
C THR A 19 18.85 16.63 69.53
N MET A 20 18.06 15.63 69.11
CA MET A 20 18.23 14.25 69.58
C MET A 20 18.77 13.40 68.42
N LEU A 21 20.10 13.36 68.29
CA LEU A 21 20.82 12.37 67.50
C LEU A 21 21.44 11.38 68.49
N ALA A 22 20.70 10.31 68.80
CA ALA A 22 21.27 9.10 69.39
C ALA A 22 21.40 8.08 68.24
N GLY A 23 22.63 7.93 67.74
CA GLY A 23 22.95 7.03 66.64
C GLY A 23 22.75 5.57 67.03
N THR A 24 22.13 4.81 66.13
CA THR A 24 22.11 3.35 66.19
C THR A 24 23.50 2.82 65.86
N ILE A 25 24.16 2.15 66.80
CA ILE A 25 25.43 1.46 66.56
C ILE A 25 25.09 0.12 65.90
N ALA A 26 25.54 -0.09 64.66
CA ALA A 26 25.42 -1.38 63.98
C ALA A 26 26.54 -2.31 64.46
N TYR A 27 26.18 -3.42 65.11
CA TYR A 27 27.13 -4.47 65.49
C TYR A 27 27.40 -5.38 64.28
N ALA A 28 28.65 -5.42 63.80
CA ALA A 28 29.10 -6.45 62.89
C ALA A 28 29.37 -7.74 63.68
N ALA A 29 28.80 -8.88 63.26
CA ALA A 29 28.99 -10.16 63.91
C ALA A 29 30.45 -10.65 63.78
N THR A 30 30.97 -11.32 64.82
CA THR A 30 32.32 -11.89 64.83
C THR A 30 32.41 -13.07 63.86
N PRO A 31 33.46 -13.18 63.02
CA PRO A 31 33.58 -14.29 62.06
C PRO A 31 33.71 -15.64 62.79
N ILE A 32 32.93 -16.64 62.37
CA ILE A 32 33.01 -18.02 62.88
C ILE A 32 33.56 -18.90 61.74
N LYS A 33 34.62 -19.68 62.02
CA LYS A 33 35.18 -20.65 61.06
C LYS A 33 34.18 -21.78 60.82
N GLN A 34 33.95 -22.13 59.56
CA GLN A 34 33.06 -23.22 59.16
C GLN A 34 33.76 -24.15 58.18
N ASP A 35 33.55 -25.45 58.34
CA ASP A 35 34.02 -26.46 57.40
C ASP A 35 33.01 -26.58 56.25
N ALA A 36 33.52 -26.58 55.02
CA ALA A 36 32.73 -26.63 53.79
C ALA A 36 33.28 -27.74 52.87
N TYR A 37 32.39 -28.42 52.15
CA TYR A 37 32.76 -29.41 51.14
C TYR A 37 31.98 -29.21 49.83
N TYR A 38 32.58 -29.69 48.74
CA TYR A 38 32.00 -29.64 47.41
C TYR A 38 31.50 -31.05 47.05
N ASP A 39 30.25 -31.13 46.57
CA ASP A 39 29.62 -32.36 46.08
C ASP A 39 29.24 -32.18 44.59
N THR A 40 28.78 -33.24 43.93
CA THR A 40 28.27 -33.21 42.56
C THR A 40 26.95 -32.43 42.45
N PHE A 41 27.05 -31.13 42.20
CA PHE A 41 25.90 -30.25 41.95
C PHE A 41 25.61 -30.07 40.46
N LYS A 42 24.34 -30.17 40.09
CA LYS A 42 23.81 -29.59 38.85
C LYS A 42 23.19 -28.24 39.18
N LEU A 43 23.74 -27.17 38.63
CA LEU A 43 23.15 -25.84 38.74
C LEU A 43 22.32 -25.58 37.50
N VAL A 44 21.00 -25.44 37.66
CA VAL A 44 20.10 -25.11 36.55
C VAL A 44 19.54 -23.71 36.80
N VAL A 45 19.72 -22.82 35.83
CA VAL A 45 19.24 -21.43 35.88
C VAL A 45 18.37 -21.21 34.66
N ASN A 46 17.12 -20.80 34.87
CA ASN A 46 16.13 -20.58 33.81
C ASN A 46 15.97 -21.77 32.85
N GLY A 47 16.04 -23.00 33.38
CA GLY A 47 15.89 -24.24 32.60
C GLY A 47 17.17 -24.74 31.92
N THR A 48 18.28 -24.00 32.00
CA THR A 48 19.56 -24.37 31.37
C THR A 48 20.61 -24.73 32.43
N GLU A 49 21.25 -25.90 32.27
CA GLU A 49 22.36 -26.33 33.12
C GLU A 49 23.58 -25.43 32.93
N GLN A 50 24.13 -24.93 34.03
CA GLN A 50 25.27 -24.01 34.09
C GLN A 50 26.52 -24.78 34.47
N PHE A 51 27.51 -24.79 33.57
CA PHE A 51 28.80 -25.39 33.85
C PHE A 51 29.75 -24.36 34.47
N ILE A 52 30.06 -24.53 35.76
CA ILE A 52 31.01 -23.68 36.48
C ILE A 52 32.32 -24.46 36.61
N SER A 53 33.36 -24.05 35.90
CA SER A 53 34.68 -24.70 35.96
C SER A 53 35.48 -24.29 37.20
N ASP A 54 35.35 -23.05 37.65
CA ASP A 54 36.05 -22.49 38.80
C ASP A 54 35.45 -22.96 40.13
N THR A 55 36.26 -23.67 40.94
CA THR A 55 35.87 -24.16 42.26
C THR A 55 35.49 -23.06 43.26
N ALA A 56 36.02 -21.84 43.11
CA ALA A 56 35.66 -20.72 43.98
C ALA A 56 34.24 -20.19 43.71
N LEU A 57 33.66 -20.50 42.55
CA LEU A 57 32.32 -20.10 42.11
C LEU A 57 31.30 -21.24 42.20
N LYS A 58 31.74 -22.45 42.53
CA LYS A 58 30.84 -23.60 42.66
C LYS A 58 30.00 -23.50 43.94
N PRO A 59 28.73 -23.94 43.89
CA PRO A 59 27.96 -24.20 45.10
C PRO A 59 28.69 -25.20 46.00
N PHE A 60 28.55 -25.02 47.31
CA PHE A 60 29.15 -25.89 48.32
C PHE A 60 28.18 -26.14 49.47
N ILE A 61 28.45 -27.17 50.28
CA ILE A 61 27.66 -27.48 51.48
C ILE A 61 28.44 -27.06 52.73
N ALA A 62 27.77 -26.34 53.60
CA ALA A 62 28.19 -26.13 54.98
C ALA A 62 26.96 -26.25 55.90
N ASN A 63 27.10 -26.81 57.10
CA ASN A 63 25.99 -26.93 58.06
C ASN A 63 24.68 -27.51 57.48
N SER A 64 24.79 -28.51 56.59
CA SER A 64 23.66 -29.12 55.87
C SER A 64 22.83 -28.14 55.02
N ARG A 65 23.43 -27.03 54.57
CA ARG A 65 22.83 -26.04 53.68
C ARG A 65 23.70 -25.85 52.45
N VAL A 66 23.05 -25.62 51.32
CA VAL A 66 23.74 -25.26 50.07
C VAL A 66 23.98 -23.76 50.04
N TYR A 67 25.23 -23.38 49.82
CA TYR A 67 25.66 -22.01 49.63
C TYR A 67 26.09 -21.83 48.18
N VAL A 68 25.59 -20.78 47.55
CA VAL A 68 26.02 -20.36 46.21
C VAL A 68 26.85 -19.10 46.37
N PRO A 69 28.11 -19.07 45.88
CA PRO A 69 28.91 -17.86 45.93
C PRO A 69 28.19 -16.71 45.21
N ILE A 70 28.19 -15.53 45.82
CA ILE A 70 27.37 -14.41 45.35
C ILE A 70 27.92 -13.86 44.02
N SER A 71 29.23 -13.95 43.81
CA SER A 71 29.89 -13.70 42.52
C SER A 71 29.35 -14.60 41.40
N THR A 72 28.93 -15.82 41.71
CA THR A 72 28.29 -16.73 40.75
C THR A 72 26.98 -16.15 40.23
N LEU A 73 26.19 -15.48 41.07
CA LEU A 73 24.93 -14.83 40.64
C LEU A 73 25.19 -13.69 39.66
N GLN A 74 26.27 -12.93 39.84
CA GLN A 74 26.68 -11.87 38.93
C GLN A 74 27.21 -12.40 37.59
N ASN A 75 28.07 -13.43 37.65
CA ASN A 75 28.67 -14.06 36.48
C ASN A 75 27.61 -14.77 35.61
N LEU A 76 26.62 -15.41 36.24
CA LEU A 76 25.53 -16.09 35.55
C LEU A 76 24.43 -15.15 35.03
N GLY A 77 24.57 -13.83 35.20
CA GLY A 77 23.56 -12.92 34.67
C GLY A 77 22.29 -12.79 35.50
N ILE A 78 22.26 -13.31 36.72
CA ILE A 78 21.05 -13.42 37.55
C ILE A 78 20.80 -12.14 38.36
N ALA A 79 21.85 -11.62 39.00
CA ALA A 79 21.76 -10.47 39.90
C ALA A 79 22.92 -9.49 39.70
N ASN A 80 22.67 -8.20 39.94
CA ASN A 80 23.71 -7.22 40.20
C ASN A 80 24.10 -7.33 41.67
N VAL A 81 25.40 -7.40 41.94
CA VAL A 81 25.95 -7.58 43.27
C VAL A 81 26.92 -6.43 43.53
N GLN A 82 26.71 -5.71 44.62
CA GLN A 82 27.61 -4.63 45.05
C GLN A 82 28.04 -4.89 46.50
N TRP A 83 29.33 -5.15 46.67
CA TRP A 83 29.98 -5.24 47.97
C TRP A 83 30.55 -3.88 48.37
N THR A 84 30.14 -3.37 49.53
CA THR A 84 30.72 -2.19 50.16
C THR A 84 31.47 -2.65 51.41
N PRO A 85 32.82 -2.61 51.42
CA PRO A 85 33.59 -3.03 52.58
C PRO A 85 33.33 -2.12 53.78
N ALA A 86 33.59 -2.63 54.99
CA ALA A 86 33.49 -1.84 56.21
C ALA A 86 34.50 -0.68 56.19
N ALA A 87 34.06 0.48 56.69
CA ALA A 87 34.89 1.66 56.90
C ALA A 87 34.72 2.13 58.36
N THR A 88 35.59 3.01 58.85
CA THR A 88 35.54 3.48 60.24
C THR A 88 34.15 4.05 60.57
N GLY A 89 33.41 3.37 61.46
CA GLY A 89 32.05 3.74 61.87
C GLY A 89 30.92 3.25 60.94
N GLN A 90 31.22 2.46 59.90
CA GLN A 90 30.22 1.86 59.00
C GLN A 90 30.43 0.35 58.85
N ALA A 91 29.35 -0.41 59.05
CA ALA A 91 29.35 -1.85 58.79
C ALA A 91 29.51 -2.12 57.28
N ALA A 92 30.14 -3.24 56.95
CA ALA A 92 30.14 -3.70 55.56
C ALA A 92 28.70 -3.98 55.12
N SER A 93 28.39 -3.67 53.86
CA SER A 93 27.07 -3.94 53.29
C SER A 93 27.19 -4.67 51.97
N LEU A 94 26.23 -5.56 51.74
CA LEU A 94 26.05 -6.26 50.48
C LEU A 94 24.68 -5.88 49.92
N SER A 95 24.67 -5.29 48.73
CA SER A 95 23.45 -5.03 47.97
C SER A 95 23.34 -6.04 46.84
N VAL A 96 22.16 -6.66 46.72
CA VAL A 96 21.83 -7.58 45.64
C VAL A 96 20.53 -7.11 45.00
N THR A 97 20.58 -6.81 43.71
CA THR A 97 19.39 -6.45 42.93
C THR A 97 19.26 -7.40 41.74
N PRO A 98 18.05 -7.67 41.23
CA PRO A 98 17.88 -8.45 40.01
C PRO A 98 18.69 -7.81 38.87
N LYS A 99 19.40 -8.62 38.07
CA LYS A 99 20.15 -8.11 36.91
C LYS A 99 19.21 -7.58 35.81
N GLY A 100 17.95 -8.01 35.85
CA GLY A 100 16.84 -7.45 35.09
C GLY A 100 15.71 -6.99 36.02
N GLY A 101 15.58 -5.67 36.17
CA GLY A 101 14.36 -5.02 36.59
C GLY A 101 13.70 -4.34 35.39
N THR A 102 13.20 -5.13 34.43
CA THR A 102 12.53 -4.61 33.22
C THR A 102 11.23 -5.35 32.86
N ALA A 103 10.73 -6.25 33.70
CA ALA A 103 9.47 -6.93 33.41
C ALA A 103 8.25 -5.99 33.40
N SER A 104 8.24 -4.86 34.14
CA SER A 104 7.07 -3.96 34.16
C SER A 104 7.06 -2.94 33.02
N GLY A 105 8.22 -2.43 32.61
CA GLY A 105 8.33 -1.44 31.54
C GLY A 105 8.13 -2.04 30.15
N GLU A 106 8.71 -3.22 29.90
CA GLU A 106 8.54 -3.93 28.62
C GLU A 106 7.10 -4.46 28.47
N VAL A 107 6.48 -4.97 29.53
CA VAL A 107 5.07 -5.40 29.51
C VAL A 107 4.13 -4.22 29.26
N ALA A 108 4.38 -3.06 29.86
CA ALA A 108 3.60 -1.84 29.60
C ALA A 108 3.77 -1.36 28.16
N LEU A 109 5.01 -1.39 27.62
CA LEU A 109 5.29 -1.04 26.23
C LEU A 109 4.59 -2.01 25.26
N TYR A 110 4.66 -3.32 25.50
CA TYR A 110 3.99 -4.32 24.68
C TYR A 110 2.46 -4.21 24.75
N GLN A 111 1.88 -3.88 25.92
CA GLN A 111 0.44 -3.61 26.02
C GLN A 111 0.03 -2.37 25.22
N GLN A 112 0.83 -1.31 25.25
CA GLN A 112 0.57 -0.11 24.44
C GLN A 112 0.67 -0.40 22.95
N GLN A 113 1.67 -1.18 22.52
CA GLN A 113 1.81 -1.61 21.13
C GLN A 113 0.64 -2.51 20.69
N LEU A 114 0.20 -3.46 21.53
CA LEU A 114 -0.96 -4.29 21.26
C LEU A 114 -2.24 -3.47 21.12
N ALA A 115 -2.45 -2.48 22.00
CA ALA A 115 -3.60 -1.58 21.90
C ALA A 115 -3.57 -0.75 20.59
N ALA A 116 -2.39 -0.25 20.21
CA ALA A 116 -2.22 0.48 18.96
C ALA A 116 -2.47 -0.39 17.72
N LEU A 117 -1.92 -1.61 17.70
CA LEU A 117 -2.18 -2.59 16.64
C LEU A 117 -3.66 -2.95 16.55
N ASN A 118 -4.33 -3.14 17.68
CA ASN A 118 -5.74 -3.49 17.70
C ASN A 118 -6.62 -2.36 17.14
N THR A 119 -6.29 -1.10 17.45
CA THR A 119 -6.95 0.07 16.84
C THR A 119 -6.72 0.13 15.33
N GLN A 120 -5.49 -0.12 14.86
CA GLN A 120 -5.19 -0.17 13.43
C GLN A 120 -5.94 -1.30 12.72
N LEU A 121 -6.05 -2.47 13.36
CA LEU A 121 -6.79 -3.61 12.85
C LEU A 121 -8.27 -3.27 12.70
N GLN A 122 -8.89 -2.67 13.72
CA GLN A 122 -10.30 -2.23 13.66
C GLN A 122 -10.53 -1.20 12.55
N ALA A 123 -9.61 -0.24 12.37
CA ALA A 123 -9.70 0.73 11.29
C ALA A 123 -9.63 0.06 9.91
N LYS A 124 -8.73 -0.90 9.74
CA LYS A 124 -8.59 -1.69 8.50
C LYS A 124 -9.80 -2.59 8.24
N GLU A 125 -10.39 -3.19 9.28
CA GLU A 125 -11.61 -3.98 9.17
C GLU A 125 -12.81 -3.13 8.70
N SER A 126 -12.92 -1.90 9.23
CA SER A 126 -13.93 -0.94 8.78
C SER A 126 -13.70 -0.51 7.33
N GLU A 127 -12.46 -0.25 6.94
CA GLU A 127 -12.10 0.09 5.56
C GLU A 127 -12.45 -1.05 4.60
N ILE A 128 -12.12 -2.30 4.95
CA ILE A 128 -12.49 -3.50 4.18
C ILE A 128 -14.02 -3.62 4.05
N THR A 129 -14.76 -3.34 5.12
CA THR A 129 -16.23 -3.39 5.11
C THR A 129 -16.80 -2.34 4.14
N THR A 130 -16.29 -1.12 4.19
CA THR A 130 -16.65 -0.06 3.23
C THR A 130 -16.31 -0.46 1.80
N LEU A 131 -15.08 -0.93 1.55
CA LEU A 131 -14.65 -1.36 0.23
C LEU A 131 -15.49 -2.51 -0.32
N LYS A 132 -15.93 -3.46 0.52
CA LYS A 132 -16.85 -4.52 0.12
C LYS A 132 -18.23 -3.98 -0.25
N ALA A 133 -18.74 -3.01 0.51
CA ALA A 133 -20.01 -2.36 0.22
C ALA A 133 -19.93 -1.56 -1.10
N ASP A 134 -18.86 -0.80 -1.30
CA ASP A 134 -18.59 -0.06 -2.53
C ASP A 134 -18.44 -1.00 -3.72
N LYS A 135 -17.70 -2.10 -3.56
CA LYS A 135 -17.59 -3.14 -4.60
C LYS A 135 -18.95 -3.70 -4.97
N THR A 136 -19.78 -4.06 -3.98
CA THR A 136 -21.13 -4.59 -4.24
C THR A 136 -22.00 -3.56 -4.95
N LYS A 137 -21.89 -2.28 -4.59
CA LYS A 137 -22.61 -1.18 -5.23
C LYS A 137 -22.15 -0.98 -6.67
N LEU A 138 -20.84 -0.99 -6.92
CA LEU A 138 -20.26 -0.88 -8.25
C LEU A 138 -20.59 -2.09 -9.12
N GLU A 139 -20.57 -3.31 -8.57
CA GLU A 139 -21.02 -4.51 -9.29
C GLU A 139 -22.50 -4.39 -9.67
N ALA A 140 -23.37 -3.93 -8.76
CA ALA A 140 -24.77 -3.68 -9.07
C ALA A 140 -24.98 -2.54 -10.09
N GLU A 141 -24.13 -1.52 -10.07
CA GLU A 141 -24.15 -0.42 -11.05
C GLU A 141 -23.65 -0.89 -12.42
N VAL A 142 -22.62 -1.73 -12.47
CA VAL A 142 -22.15 -2.39 -13.68
C VAL A 142 -23.21 -3.34 -14.23
N ASP A 143 -23.87 -4.14 -13.39
CA ASP A 143 -24.95 -5.03 -13.83
C ASP A 143 -26.16 -4.23 -14.32
N LYS A 144 -26.47 -3.11 -13.65
CA LYS A 144 -27.51 -2.18 -14.11
C LYS A 144 -27.12 -1.57 -15.45
N LEU A 145 -25.89 -1.09 -15.61
CA LEU A 145 -25.38 -0.53 -16.85
C LEU A 145 -25.38 -1.57 -17.97
N LYS A 146 -24.98 -2.81 -17.69
CA LYS A 146 -25.07 -3.95 -18.60
C LYS A 146 -26.51 -4.30 -18.96
N SER A 147 -27.44 -4.19 -18.02
CA SER A 147 -28.86 -4.44 -18.28
C SER A 147 -29.52 -3.30 -19.07
N SER A 148 -29.10 -2.05 -18.84
CA SER A 148 -29.52 -0.89 -19.62
C SER A 148 -28.84 -0.82 -20.98
N SER A 149 -27.60 -1.32 -21.10
CA SER A 149 -26.92 -1.48 -22.38
C SER A 149 -27.47 -2.70 -23.12
N SER A 150 -27.84 -3.80 -22.46
CA SER A 150 -28.53 -4.92 -23.11
C SER A 150 -29.98 -4.60 -23.50
N SER A 151 -30.46 -3.39 -23.19
CA SER A 151 -31.74 -2.87 -23.65
C SER A 151 -31.59 -1.88 -24.82
N SER A 152 -30.37 -1.52 -25.23
CA SER A 152 -30.09 -0.43 -26.19
C SER A 152 -28.83 -0.61 -27.05
N SER A 153 -28.00 -1.62 -26.81
CA SER A 153 -26.86 -1.99 -27.65
C SER A 153 -27.10 -3.45 -27.98
N GLY A 154 -27.72 -3.67 -29.14
CA GLY A 154 -27.68 -4.98 -29.76
C GLY A 154 -26.22 -5.32 -29.99
N ASP A 155 -25.83 -6.57 -29.71
CA ASP A 155 -24.74 -7.17 -30.50
C ASP A 155 -24.98 -6.72 -31.94
N LEU A 156 -24.05 -5.96 -32.52
CA LEU A 156 -24.12 -5.60 -33.92
C LEU A 156 -24.23 -6.91 -34.67
N SER A 157 -25.41 -7.19 -35.23
CA SER A 157 -25.65 -8.54 -35.69
C SER A 157 -24.68 -8.80 -36.82
N THR A 158 -23.96 -9.93 -36.78
CA THR A 158 -22.96 -10.26 -37.80
C THR A 158 -23.55 -10.15 -39.20
N ARG A 159 -24.86 -10.40 -39.35
CA ARG A 159 -25.57 -10.22 -40.60
C ARG A 159 -25.74 -8.75 -40.99
N ASP A 160 -26.07 -7.86 -40.05
CA ASP A 160 -26.22 -6.44 -40.38
C ASP A 160 -24.87 -5.81 -40.75
N LEU A 161 -23.76 -6.26 -40.14
CA LEU A 161 -22.40 -5.86 -40.50
C LEU A 161 -22.05 -6.33 -41.92
N GLN A 162 -22.32 -7.61 -42.24
CA GLN A 162 -22.18 -8.16 -43.59
C GLN A 162 -23.05 -7.42 -44.61
N ASP A 163 -24.30 -7.11 -44.26
CA ASP A 163 -25.19 -6.37 -45.15
C ASP A 163 -24.67 -4.93 -45.40
N LEU A 164 -23.97 -4.31 -44.43
CA LEU A 164 -23.32 -3.01 -44.63
C LEU A 164 -22.08 -3.16 -45.51
N GLU A 165 -21.23 -4.16 -45.25
CA GLU A 165 -20.07 -4.48 -46.09
C GLU A 165 -20.47 -4.70 -47.55
N ASP A 166 -21.53 -5.48 -47.80
CA ASP A 166 -22.07 -5.72 -49.13
C ASP A 166 -22.56 -4.41 -49.78
N ILE A 167 -23.26 -3.54 -49.05
CA ILE A 167 -23.72 -2.24 -49.59
C ILE A 167 -22.55 -1.34 -49.98
N LEU A 168 -21.55 -1.22 -49.11
CA LEU A 168 -20.39 -0.37 -49.39
C LEU A 168 -19.56 -0.88 -50.57
N ASN A 169 -19.51 -2.21 -50.77
CA ASN A 169 -18.77 -2.83 -51.87
C ASN A 169 -19.56 -2.94 -53.19
N ASP A 170 -20.89 -3.08 -53.14
CA ASP A 170 -21.73 -3.31 -54.33
C ASP A 170 -22.38 -2.01 -54.87
N ASP A 171 -22.55 -0.97 -54.04
CA ASP A 171 -23.14 0.29 -54.47
C ASP A 171 -22.09 1.21 -55.12
N ARG A 172 -22.42 1.70 -56.31
CA ARG A 172 -21.54 2.57 -57.10
C ARG A 172 -21.31 3.92 -56.45
N ASP A 173 -22.20 4.34 -55.55
CA ASP A 173 -22.05 5.60 -54.82
C ASP A 173 -20.90 5.52 -53.79
N PHE A 174 -20.51 4.31 -53.35
CA PHE A 174 -19.43 4.07 -52.39
C PHE A 174 -18.20 3.37 -53.00
N GLU A 175 -18.37 2.61 -54.07
CA GLU A 175 -17.26 1.86 -54.69
C GLU A 175 -16.18 2.79 -55.28
N GLU A 176 -16.52 4.00 -55.73
CA GLU A 176 -15.58 4.85 -56.47
C GLU A 176 -15.66 6.33 -56.09
N PHE A 177 -14.52 6.90 -55.67
CA PHE A 177 -14.38 8.33 -55.47
C PHE A 177 -13.84 9.01 -56.73
N TYR A 178 -14.71 9.80 -57.37
CA TYR A 178 -14.35 10.59 -58.54
C TYR A 178 -13.69 11.90 -58.13
N VAL A 179 -12.43 12.08 -58.52
CA VAL A 179 -11.74 13.36 -58.37
C VAL A 179 -11.62 14.01 -59.74
N ASP A 180 -11.91 15.31 -59.79
CA ASP A 180 -11.72 16.15 -60.97
C ASP A 180 -10.46 15.77 -61.77
N SER A 181 -10.59 15.83 -63.09
CA SER A 181 -9.75 15.46 -64.27
C SER A 181 -8.23 15.25 -64.17
N THR A 182 -7.61 15.51 -63.02
CA THR A 182 -6.19 15.31 -62.70
C THR A 182 -5.90 14.04 -61.90
N ILE A 183 -6.87 13.45 -61.20
CA ILE A 183 -6.72 12.16 -60.49
C ILE A 183 -7.55 11.10 -61.22
N ARG A 184 -7.04 9.86 -61.25
CA ARG A 184 -7.82 8.70 -61.66
C ARG A 184 -8.82 8.37 -60.56
N ASP A 185 -10.02 8.03 -60.96
CA ASP A 185 -11.06 7.49 -60.10
C ASP A 185 -10.48 6.43 -59.14
N ILE A 186 -10.77 6.60 -57.85
CA ILE A 186 -10.22 5.76 -56.79
C ILE A 186 -11.32 4.77 -56.40
N GLY A 187 -11.19 3.54 -56.85
CA GLY A 187 -12.00 2.43 -56.36
C GLY A 187 -11.64 2.11 -54.91
N PHE A 188 -12.62 1.66 -54.13
CA PHE A 188 -12.43 1.21 -52.76
C PHE A 188 -13.07 -0.14 -52.55
N THR A 189 -12.43 -0.95 -51.71
CA THR A 189 -13.08 -2.07 -51.08
C THR A 189 -13.12 -1.90 -49.57
N TYR A 190 -14.19 -2.38 -48.96
CA TYR A 190 -14.51 -2.21 -47.56
C TYR A 190 -14.50 -3.56 -46.85
N GLU A 191 -14.01 -3.55 -45.61
CA GLU A 191 -14.23 -4.60 -44.62
C GLU A 191 -14.92 -3.95 -43.41
N VAL A 192 -16.04 -4.53 -42.96
CA VAL A 192 -16.83 -3.96 -41.87
C VAL A 192 -16.85 -4.93 -40.70
N ASP A 193 -16.36 -4.47 -39.56
CA ASP A 193 -16.25 -5.25 -38.34
C ASP A 193 -16.85 -4.52 -37.14
N GLU A 194 -17.07 -5.28 -36.07
CA GLU A 194 -17.34 -4.69 -34.76
C GLU A 194 -16.03 -4.57 -33.98
N TYR A 195 -15.77 -3.36 -33.48
CA TYR A 195 -14.71 -3.12 -32.52
C TYR A 195 -15.28 -2.51 -31.24
N ARG A 196 -15.33 -3.32 -30.18
CA ARG A 196 -15.75 -2.91 -28.82
C ARG A 196 -17.17 -2.32 -28.71
N GLY A 197 -18.08 -2.73 -29.60
CA GLY A 197 -19.46 -2.24 -29.66
C GLY A 197 -19.69 -1.12 -30.67
N ASP A 198 -18.63 -0.69 -31.35
CA ASP A 198 -18.65 0.33 -32.39
C ASP A 198 -18.46 -0.32 -33.78
N VAL A 199 -18.89 0.38 -34.82
CA VAL A 199 -18.75 -0.07 -36.22
C VAL A 199 -17.40 0.42 -36.73
N GLU A 200 -16.54 -0.51 -37.12
CA GLU A 200 -15.24 -0.23 -37.73
C GLU A 200 -15.31 -0.56 -39.23
N ILE A 201 -15.01 0.43 -40.08
CA ILE A 201 -15.04 0.32 -41.53
C ILE A 201 -13.61 0.53 -42.04
N ASN A 202 -12.99 -0.54 -42.53
CA ASN A 202 -11.67 -0.50 -43.12
C ASN A 202 -11.78 -0.33 -44.63
N MET A 203 -11.28 0.78 -45.15
CA MET A 203 -11.36 1.17 -46.55
C MET A 203 -9.99 1.03 -47.23
N TYR A 204 -9.96 0.22 -48.28
CA TYR A 204 -8.76 -0.12 -49.06
C TYR A 204 -8.87 0.41 -50.49
N PRO A 205 -8.02 1.37 -50.89
CA PRO A 205 -8.05 1.91 -52.24
C PRO A 205 -7.49 0.91 -53.26
N ASP A 206 -8.10 0.83 -54.43
CA ASP A 206 -7.66 0.00 -55.56
C ASP A 206 -6.35 0.49 -56.24
N ILE A 207 -5.77 1.56 -55.69
CA ILE A 207 -4.49 2.13 -56.08
C ILE A 207 -3.65 2.40 -54.84
N GLU A 208 -2.33 2.39 -55.00
CA GLU A 208 -1.42 2.84 -53.95
C GLU A 208 -1.56 4.36 -53.75
N ILE A 209 -1.88 4.79 -52.53
CA ILE A 209 -1.98 6.22 -52.18
C ILE A 209 -0.59 6.79 -51.94
N THR A 210 0.08 7.13 -53.04
CA THR A 210 1.38 7.81 -52.99
C THR A 210 1.27 9.20 -52.33
N SER A 211 2.40 9.74 -51.85
CA SER A 211 2.43 11.10 -51.28
C SER A 211 1.89 12.18 -52.23
N SER A 212 2.02 11.99 -53.55
CA SER A 212 1.45 12.90 -54.55
C SER A 212 -0.07 12.85 -54.57
N ILE A 213 -0.66 11.66 -54.55
CA ILE A 213 -2.11 11.46 -54.50
C ILE A 213 -2.64 12.02 -53.18
N LEU A 214 -2.03 11.66 -52.05
CA LEU A 214 -2.40 12.18 -50.74
C LEU A 214 -2.33 13.71 -50.70
N SER A 215 -1.27 14.33 -51.25
CA SER A 215 -1.17 15.80 -51.30
C SER A 215 -2.29 16.45 -52.11
N THR A 216 -2.82 15.74 -53.11
CA THR A 216 -3.92 16.23 -53.94
C THR A 216 -5.27 16.04 -53.25
N LEU A 217 -5.48 14.90 -52.56
CA LEU A 217 -6.63 14.68 -51.69
C LEU A 217 -6.75 15.77 -50.60
N LYS A 218 -5.62 16.28 -50.12
CA LYS A 218 -5.56 17.36 -49.13
C LYS A 218 -5.85 18.76 -49.67
N THR A 219 -5.99 18.94 -50.99
CA THR A 219 -6.32 20.25 -51.57
C THR A 219 -7.75 20.66 -51.21
N ASP A 220 -8.00 21.96 -50.98
CA ASP A 220 -9.28 22.43 -50.41
C ASP A 220 -10.54 21.92 -51.13
N SER A 221 -10.52 21.84 -52.46
CA SER A 221 -11.69 21.37 -53.23
C SER A 221 -11.85 19.86 -53.14
N VAL A 222 -10.75 19.12 -53.23
CA VAL A 222 -10.77 17.64 -53.23
C VAL A 222 -11.03 17.12 -51.82
N ALA A 223 -10.42 17.73 -50.81
CA ALA A 223 -10.63 17.36 -49.42
C ALA A 223 -12.11 17.49 -49.04
N ARG A 224 -12.80 18.56 -49.44
CA ARG A 224 -14.24 18.69 -49.17
C ARG A 224 -15.08 17.62 -49.88
N ALA A 225 -14.72 17.27 -51.11
CA ALA A 225 -15.41 16.21 -51.84
C ALA A 225 -15.16 14.85 -51.18
N PHE A 226 -13.93 14.59 -50.75
CA PHE A 226 -13.55 13.36 -50.07
C PHE A 226 -14.21 13.26 -48.69
N ASP A 227 -14.16 14.33 -47.90
CA ASP A 227 -14.82 14.40 -46.60
C ASP A 227 -16.33 14.19 -46.76
N SER A 228 -16.98 14.73 -47.80
CA SER A 228 -18.39 14.45 -48.12
C SER A 228 -18.63 12.98 -48.46
N PHE A 229 -17.72 12.35 -49.21
CA PHE A 229 -17.80 10.93 -49.54
C PHE A 229 -17.66 10.04 -48.28
N ILE A 230 -16.75 10.38 -47.37
CA ILE A 230 -16.63 9.70 -46.07
C ILE A 230 -17.88 9.95 -45.20
N GLU A 231 -18.46 11.14 -45.26
CA GLU A 231 -19.70 11.48 -44.57
C GLU A 231 -20.87 10.62 -45.07
N ASP A 232 -20.97 10.39 -46.39
CA ASP A 232 -22.00 9.51 -46.98
C ASP A 232 -21.86 8.05 -46.50
N ILE A 233 -20.62 7.54 -46.36
CA ILE A 233 -20.35 6.20 -45.78
C ILE A 233 -20.79 6.14 -44.31
N GLY A 234 -20.44 7.17 -43.53
CA GLY A 234 -20.82 7.26 -42.12
C GLY A 234 -22.34 7.33 -41.94
N GLU A 235 -23.03 8.09 -42.78
CA GLU A 235 -24.50 8.15 -42.80
C GLU A 235 -25.13 6.78 -43.11
N GLU A 236 -24.58 6.03 -44.06
CA GLU A 236 -25.09 4.70 -44.41
C GLU A 236 -24.92 3.71 -43.25
N ALA A 237 -23.77 3.77 -42.56
CA ALA A 237 -23.54 2.97 -41.35
C ALA A 237 -24.52 3.35 -40.23
N GLU A 238 -24.69 4.65 -39.93
CA GLU A 238 -25.58 5.14 -38.88
C GLU A 238 -27.05 4.77 -39.15
N ARG A 239 -27.49 4.72 -40.42
CA ARG A 239 -28.85 4.29 -40.78
C ARG A 239 -29.17 2.90 -40.23
N LYS A 240 -28.20 2.00 -40.23
CA LYS A 240 -28.30 0.64 -39.68
C LYS A 240 -27.98 0.59 -38.19
N PHE A 241 -27.01 1.38 -37.73
CA PHE A 241 -26.39 1.30 -36.41
C PHE A 241 -26.49 2.60 -35.63
N LYS A 242 -27.72 3.06 -35.37
CA LYS A 242 -28.03 4.39 -34.81
C LYS A 242 -27.47 4.70 -33.43
N ASP A 243 -27.10 3.67 -32.66
CA ASP A 243 -26.63 3.80 -31.28
C ASP A 243 -25.14 3.43 -31.13
N SER A 244 -24.42 3.29 -32.25
CA SER A 244 -22.99 2.93 -32.28
C SER A 244 -22.17 4.05 -32.90
N ASP A 245 -20.97 4.27 -32.36
CA ASP A 245 -20.00 5.15 -33.00
C ASP A 245 -19.48 4.46 -34.28
N VAL A 246 -19.15 5.24 -35.31
CA VAL A 246 -18.63 4.74 -36.58
C VAL A 246 -17.21 5.26 -36.78
N ILE A 247 -16.26 4.34 -36.96
CA ILE A 247 -14.85 4.64 -37.22
C ILE A 247 -14.53 4.16 -38.62
N ILE A 248 -14.02 5.06 -39.47
CA ILE A 248 -13.65 4.74 -40.86
C ILE A 248 -12.14 4.88 -41.01
N ASN A 249 -11.46 3.78 -41.35
CA ASN A 249 -10.00 3.74 -41.49
C ASN A 249 -9.61 3.70 -42.97
N LEU A 250 -8.86 4.69 -43.45
CA LEU A 250 -8.27 4.70 -44.78
C LEU A 250 -6.86 4.11 -44.75
N TYR A 251 -6.61 3.10 -45.58
CA TYR A 251 -5.31 2.46 -45.75
C TYR A 251 -4.62 2.83 -47.08
N ASP A 252 -3.30 2.58 -47.18
CA ASP A 252 -2.49 2.86 -48.37
C ASP A 252 -2.36 1.70 -49.38
N ASP A 253 -2.75 0.49 -48.98
CA ASP A 253 -2.43 -0.74 -49.69
C ASP A 253 -3.63 -1.32 -50.43
N ARG A 254 -3.50 -1.38 -51.76
CA ARG A 254 -4.41 -2.07 -52.67
C ARG A 254 -4.52 -3.56 -52.42
N GLU A 255 -3.42 -4.23 -52.07
CA GLU A 255 -3.36 -5.69 -52.02
C GLU A 255 -3.75 -6.26 -50.65
N ARG A 256 -4.09 -5.41 -49.67
CA ARG A 256 -4.43 -5.74 -48.27
C ARG A 256 -3.40 -6.63 -47.56
N ASN A 257 -2.20 -6.72 -48.10
CA ASN A 257 -1.21 -7.69 -47.64
C ASN A 257 -0.51 -7.16 -46.39
N ARG A 258 -0.23 -5.84 -46.35
CA ARG A 258 0.35 -5.14 -45.19
C ARG A 258 -0.07 -3.66 -45.19
N PRO A 259 -1.37 -3.38 -45.09
CA PRO A 259 -1.87 -2.01 -45.16
C PRO A 259 -1.31 -1.16 -44.02
N SER A 260 -0.89 0.06 -44.36
CA SER A 260 -0.58 1.09 -43.38
C SER A 260 -1.72 2.09 -43.34
N GLU A 261 -2.21 2.37 -42.14
CA GLU A 261 -3.26 3.37 -41.93
C GLU A 261 -2.72 4.76 -42.31
N ILE A 262 -3.44 5.43 -43.19
CA ILE A 262 -3.20 6.81 -43.61
C ILE A 262 -3.90 7.76 -42.64
N HIS A 263 -5.17 7.45 -42.36
CA HIS A 263 -6.03 8.28 -41.53
C HIS A 263 -7.23 7.47 -41.00
N SER A 264 -7.70 7.87 -39.83
CA SER A 264 -8.95 7.40 -39.22
C SER A 264 -9.90 8.57 -39.12
N PHE A 265 -11.16 8.33 -39.42
CA PHE A 265 -12.24 9.31 -39.36
C PHE A 265 -13.28 8.87 -38.33
N ASP A 266 -13.60 9.76 -37.39
CA ASP A 266 -14.68 9.54 -36.44
C ASP A 266 -15.99 10.15 -36.97
N TYR A 267 -17.05 9.36 -36.96
CA TYR A 267 -18.41 9.78 -37.34
C TYR A 267 -19.40 9.53 -36.19
N ASP A 268 -20.02 10.63 -35.74
CA ASP A 268 -21.04 10.66 -34.67
C ASP A 268 -22.11 11.69 -35.09
N GLY A 269 -22.98 11.25 -36.01
CA GLY A 269 -24.02 12.04 -36.70
C GLY A 269 -23.51 13.17 -37.60
N ARG A 270 -22.18 13.29 -37.72
CA ARG A 270 -21.42 14.19 -38.59
C ARG A 270 -19.95 13.79 -38.55
N LEU A 271 -19.26 14.00 -39.65
CA LEU A 271 -17.82 13.79 -39.73
C LEU A 271 -17.06 14.76 -38.80
N ARG A 272 -16.12 14.24 -38.00
CA ARG A 272 -15.32 15.04 -37.05
C ARG A 272 -13.93 15.40 -37.58
N ASP A 273 -13.42 14.59 -38.49
CA ASP A 273 -12.07 14.71 -39.02
C ASP A 273 -12.09 15.12 -40.50
N THR A 274 -10.90 15.36 -41.06
CA THR A 274 -10.73 15.73 -42.47
C THR A 274 -9.47 15.09 -43.02
N ILE A 275 -9.51 14.68 -44.28
CA ILE A 275 -8.35 14.07 -44.95
C ILE A 275 -7.13 15.00 -44.97
N LYS A 276 -7.31 16.30 -44.76
CA LYS A 276 -6.22 17.28 -44.61
C LYS A 276 -5.24 16.93 -43.49
N ASP A 277 -5.74 16.28 -42.44
CA ASP A 277 -4.98 15.96 -41.23
C ASP A 277 -4.30 14.58 -41.29
N ALA A 278 -4.48 13.85 -42.41
CA ALA A 278 -3.81 12.57 -42.66
C ALA A 278 -2.28 12.68 -42.55
N ARG A 279 -1.61 11.60 -42.15
CA ARG A 279 -0.15 11.60 -41.95
C ARG A 279 0.64 11.26 -43.21
#